data_AF-A0A5B7YAV2-F1
#
_entry.id   AF-A0A5B7YAV2-F1
#
_cell.length_a   1.000
_cell.length_b   1.000
_cell.length_c   1.000
_cell.angle_alpha   90.00
_cell.angle_beta   90.00
_cell.angle_gamma   90.00
#
_symmetry.space_group_name_H-M   'P 1'
#
loop_
_entity.id
_entity.type
_entity.pdbx_description
1 polymer ?
#
loop_
_entity_poly.entity_id
_entity_poly.type
_entity_poly.pdbx_seq_one_letter_code
_entity_poly.pdbx_strand_id
1 'polypeptide(L)'
;MMDKTATFVRPAQQRGAMMLTAVLLLLILVTLVTLSTGRVKSFEHKIILNAQNYQLAFSSAEAGLARAISRLTEDPGWDGSEITGTLPGQGSYSVQGVRQTITRQSTVLQLVTLTAQGSSPDSLSNVDQQQQVIQYSVLANPPDVPLIVAGGLGVSGNFEVVANPNGGGEGVPLSIWTDKPVNMQSGSGTTCGLQEFSEGNCSTSPYSEKGFKDLDILDDDANFPPDMMEYLFNIPEPEWPTLRADADLRLTDCSSLGPSSTGLLWVDGDCTVNSNTTIGSPDDPVVLVIADGNLKMNGGAQINGMVFPFRKPTTVADFDIDMVGSARVNGVVASNHPVGNSGGTYNSVYDAEVLQGLRLSDAFQRVAIVPGSWRDF
;
A
#
# COMPACT_ATOMS: atom_id res chain seq x y z
N MET A 1 28.27 0.23 -128.51
CA MET A 1 28.46 -0.71 -127.38
C MET A 1 28.86 0.13 -126.18
N MET A 2 28.10 0.05 -125.10
CA MET A 2 28.10 0.97 -123.95
C MET A 2 29.43 0.98 -123.18
N ASP A 3 29.87 2.17 -122.77
CA ASP A 3 30.90 2.36 -121.75
C ASP A 3 30.22 2.88 -120.46
N LYS A 4 30.46 2.20 -119.33
CA LYS A 4 29.81 2.45 -118.03
C LYS A 4 30.76 3.24 -117.13
N THR A 5 30.40 4.47 -116.82
CA THR A 5 31.02 5.28 -115.75
C THR A 5 30.59 4.77 -114.37
N ALA A 6 31.55 4.41 -113.53
CA ALA A 6 31.34 4.03 -112.13
C ALA A 6 31.55 5.24 -111.20
N THR A 7 30.51 5.62 -110.47
CA THR A 7 30.52 6.69 -109.45
C THR A 7 30.80 6.09 -108.06
N PHE A 8 31.83 6.58 -107.38
CA PHE A 8 32.16 6.25 -105.99
C PHE A 8 31.31 7.10 -105.03
N VAL A 9 30.49 6.47 -104.18
CA VAL A 9 29.70 7.13 -103.13
C VAL A 9 30.49 7.11 -101.81
N ARG A 10 30.74 8.29 -101.21
CA ARG A 10 31.31 8.42 -99.85
C ARG A 10 30.24 8.18 -98.79
N PRO A 11 30.54 7.49 -97.66
CA PRO A 11 29.57 7.29 -96.60
C PRO A 11 29.31 8.58 -95.82
N ALA A 12 28.05 8.94 -95.64
CA ALA A 12 27.64 10.07 -94.81
C ALA A 12 27.71 9.69 -93.32
N GLN A 13 28.44 10.47 -92.52
CA GLN A 13 28.48 10.32 -91.06
C GLN A 13 27.13 10.71 -90.44
N GLN A 14 26.42 9.74 -89.87
CA GLN A 14 25.12 9.92 -89.20
C GLN A 14 25.29 10.54 -87.80
N ARG A 15 25.20 11.87 -87.69
CA ARG A 15 25.19 12.59 -86.39
C ARG A 15 23.88 12.41 -85.60
N GLY A 16 22.77 12.05 -86.25
CA GLY A 16 21.45 11.88 -85.60
C GLY A 16 21.31 10.64 -84.73
N ALA A 17 21.93 9.51 -85.10
CA ALA A 17 21.89 8.27 -84.31
C ALA A 17 22.65 8.39 -82.97
N MET A 18 23.71 9.19 -82.93
CA MET A 18 24.47 9.48 -81.70
C MET A 18 23.67 10.29 -80.68
N MET A 19 22.85 11.25 -81.13
CA MET A 19 21.99 12.03 -80.23
C MET A 19 20.85 11.17 -79.66
N LEU A 20 20.24 10.30 -80.48
CA LEU A 20 19.15 9.44 -80.03
C LEU A 20 19.63 8.39 -79.02
N THR A 21 20.79 7.77 -79.28
CA THR A 21 21.42 6.83 -78.33
C THR A 21 21.80 7.51 -77.02
N ALA A 22 22.39 8.72 -77.06
CA ALA A 22 22.72 9.49 -75.85
C ALA A 22 21.47 9.85 -75.02
N VAL A 23 20.39 10.29 -75.66
CA VAL A 23 19.11 10.59 -74.97
C VAL A 23 18.48 9.34 -74.38
N LEU A 24 18.53 8.20 -75.08
CA LEU A 24 17.97 6.95 -74.61
C LEU A 24 18.75 6.41 -73.40
N LEU A 25 20.08 6.53 -73.43
CA LEU A 25 20.97 6.18 -72.31
C LEU A 25 20.71 7.07 -71.09
N LEU A 26 20.51 8.37 -71.30
CA LEU A 26 20.11 9.32 -70.25
C LEU A 26 18.75 8.98 -69.64
N LEU A 27 17.75 8.64 -70.45
CA LEU A 27 16.43 8.21 -69.97
C LEU A 27 16.52 6.94 -69.12
N ILE A 28 17.31 5.95 -69.56
CA ILE A 28 17.56 4.72 -68.80
C ILE A 28 18.25 5.03 -67.46
N LEU A 29 19.23 5.93 -67.43
CA LEU A 29 19.91 6.33 -66.20
C LEU A 29 18.95 7.05 -65.23
N VAL A 30 18.16 8.02 -65.72
CA VAL A 30 17.21 8.76 -64.88
C VAL A 30 16.11 7.85 -64.33
N THR A 31 15.58 6.95 -65.15
CA THR A 31 14.59 5.94 -64.71
C THR A 31 15.17 5.00 -63.66
N LEU A 32 16.41 4.52 -63.84
CA LEU A 32 17.10 3.68 -62.86
C LEU A 32 17.28 4.40 -61.50
N VAL A 33 17.70 5.67 -61.53
CA VAL A 33 17.84 6.50 -60.33
C VAL A 33 16.48 6.69 -59.65
N THR A 34 15.43 6.98 -60.42
CA THR A 34 14.08 7.21 -59.90
C THR A 34 13.51 5.97 -59.22
N LEU A 35 13.66 4.79 -59.86
CA LEU A 35 13.25 3.51 -59.30
C LEU A 35 14.02 3.18 -58.00
N SER A 36 15.32 3.46 -57.97
CA SER A 36 16.16 3.24 -56.79
C SER A 36 15.74 4.13 -55.63
N THR A 37 15.51 5.42 -55.88
CA THR A 37 15.01 6.38 -54.88
C THR A 37 13.64 5.97 -54.35
N GLY A 38 12.72 5.53 -55.22
CA GLY A 38 11.40 5.05 -54.81
C GLY A 38 11.48 3.83 -53.88
N ARG A 39 12.37 2.88 -54.18
CA ARG A 39 12.63 1.73 -53.30
C ARG A 39 13.18 2.16 -51.95
N VAL A 40 14.23 2.99 -51.92
CA VAL A 40 14.82 3.50 -50.67
C VAL A 40 13.79 4.22 -49.82
N LYS A 41 12.98 5.11 -50.42
CA LYS A 41 11.92 5.84 -49.71
C LYS A 41 10.84 4.92 -49.15
N SER A 42 10.45 3.87 -49.89
CA SER A 42 9.49 2.89 -49.38
C SER A 42 10.07 2.09 -48.20
N PHE A 43 11.35 1.71 -48.26
CA PHE A 43 12.02 1.06 -47.13
C PHE A 43 12.13 1.97 -45.92
N GLU A 44 12.57 3.22 -46.09
CA GLU A 44 12.60 4.23 -45.02
C GLU A 44 11.22 4.42 -44.38
N HIS A 45 10.17 4.53 -45.20
CA HIS A 45 8.81 4.71 -44.71
C HIS A 45 8.33 3.51 -43.88
N LYS A 46 8.61 2.27 -44.33
CA LYS A 46 8.26 1.06 -43.57
C LYS A 46 9.01 0.97 -42.24
N ILE A 47 10.30 1.33 -42.23
CA ILE A 47 11.10 1.36 -40.99
C ILE A 47 10.51 2.37 -40.01
N ILE A 48 10.16 3.57 -40.49
CA ILE A 48 9.55 4.62 -39.67
C ILE A 48 8.20 4.16 -39.11
N LEU A 49 7.33 3.58 -39.95
CA LEU A 49 6.03 3.08 -39.51
C LEU A 49 6.17 1.97 -38.46
N ASN A 50 7.07 1.01 -38.68
CA ASN A 50 7.31 -0.05 -37.71
C ASN A 50 7.86 0.51 -36.38
N ALA A 51 8.76 1.48 -36.44
CA ALA A 51 9.27 2.15 -35.23
C ALA A 51 8.17 2.92 -34.49
N GLN A 52 7.31 3.63 -35.21
CA GLN A 52 6.16 4.32 -34.63
C GLN A 52 5.16 3.34 -34.01
N ASN A 53 4.80 2.27 -34.72
CA ASN A 53 3.89 1.25 -34.22
C ASN A 53 4.46 0.53 -32.98
N TYR A 54 5.77 0.26 -32.95
CA TYR A 54 6.43 -0.28 -31.77
C TYR A 54 6.33 0.67 -30.57
N GLN A 55 6.59 1.97 -30.76
CA GLN A 55 6.45 2.96 -29.68
C GLN A 55 5.00 3.08 -29.18
N LEU A 56 4.02 3.01 -30.07
CA LEU A 56 2.60 3.03 -29.71
C LEU A 56 2.18 1.78 -28.94
N ALA A 57 2.62 0.60 -29.39
CA ALA A 57 2.40 -0.66 -28.69
C ALA A 57 3.07 -0.65 -27.30
N PHE A 58 4.31 -0.17 -27.19
CA PHE A 58 5.03 -0.01 -25.93
C PHE A 58 4.28 0.91 -24.97
N SER A 59 3.85 2.09 -25.43
CA SER A 59 3.06 3.02 -24.60
C SER A 59 1.71 2.43 -24.18
N SER A 60 1.12 1.56 -25.01
CA SER A 60 -0.13 0.87 -24.67
C SER A 60 0.09 -0.19 -23.59
N ALA A 61 1.19 -0.94 -23.66
CA ALA A 61 1.58 -1.91 -22.62
C ALA A 61 1.81 -1.21 -21.26
N GLU A 62 2.50 -0.06 -21.26
CA GLU A 62 2.71 0.75 -20.04
C GLU A 62 1.38 1.22 -19.43
N ALA A 63 0.42 1.61 -20.26
CA ALA A 63 -0.92 1.97 -19.78
C ALA A 63 -1.64 0.77 -19.15
N GLY A 64 -1.44 -0.44 -19.68
CA GLY A 64 -1.93 -1.69 -19.09
C GLY A 64 -1.32 -1.94 -17.72
N LEU A 65 0.01 -1.87 -17.58
CA LEU A 65 0.69 -2.01 -16.29
C LEU A 65 0.20 -0.97 -15.28
N ALA A 66 0.12 0.30 -15.67
CA ALA A 66 -0.39 1.37 -14.82
C ALA A 66 -1.84 1.10 -14.37
N ARG A 67 -2.70 0.59 -15.27
CA ARG A 67 -4.08 0.24 -14.95
C ARG A 67 -4.15 -0.91 -13.94
N ALA A 68 -3.33 -1.94 -14.09
CA ALA A 68 -3.28 -3.06 -13.15
C ALA A 68 -2.75 -2.65 -11.77
N ILE A 69 -1.73 -1.79 -11.71
CA ILE A 69 -1.25 -1.23 -10.44
C ILE A 69 -2.35 -0.41 -9.76
N SER A 70 -3.04 0.45 -10.51
CA SER A 70 -4.21 1.20 -10.00
C SER A 70 -5.30 0.26 -9.49
N ARG A 71 -5.57 -0.85 -10.19
CA ARG A 71 -6.54 -1.85 -9.73
C ARG A 71 -6.10 -2.50 -8.42
N LEU A 72 -4.83 -2.87 -8.26
CA LEU A 72 -4.30 -3.42 -7.01
C LEU A 72 -4.39 -2.43 -5.85
N THR A 73 -4.22 -1.13 -6.11
CA THR A 73 -4.36 -0.09 -5.08
C THR A 73 -5.83 0.10 -4.66
N GLU A 74 -6.78 0.02 -5.58
CA GLU A 74 -8.22 0.15 -5.30
C GLU A 74 -8.83 -1.13 -4.71
N ASP A 75 -8.37 -2.28 -5.17
CA ASP A 75 -8.81 -3.62 -4.77
C ASP A 75 -7.57 -4.50 -4.53
N PRO A 76 -7.01 -4.46 -3.32
CA PRO A 76 -5.91 -5.33 -2.92
C PRO A 76 -6.24 -6.82 -3.01
N GLY A 77 -7.52 -7.19 -3.12
CA GLY A 77 -7.99 -8.57 -3.33
C GLY A 77 -8.01 -9.03 -4.79
N TRP A 78 -7.77 -8.17 -5.79
CA TRP A 78 -7.87 -8.51 -7.22
C TRP A 78 -7.05 -9.75 -7.61
N ASP A 79 -7.72 -10.81 -8.03
CA ASP A 79 -7.14 -12.14 -8.30
C ASP A 79 -6.11 -12.19 -9.46
N GLY A 80 -5.94 -11.09 -10.21
CA GLY A 80 -5.08 -11.03 -11.38
C GLY A 80 -5.79 -11.32 -12.70
N SER A 81 -7.12 -11.46 -12.67
CA SER A 81 -7.98 -11.59 -13.85
C SER A 81 -7.69 -10.54 -14.92
N GLU A 82 -7.70 -10.95 -16.19
CA GLU A 82 -7.30 -10.10 -17.32
C GLU A 82 -8.13 -8.80 -17.40
N ILE A 83 -7.42 -7.67 -17.54
CA ILE A 83 -7.99 -6.36 -17.81
C ILE A 83 -7.58 -5.94 -19.22
N THR A 84 -8.55 -5.62 -20.06
CA THR A 84 -8.29 -5.11 -21.41
C THR A 84 -8.76 -3.66 -21.55
N GLY A 85 -8.12 -2.91 -22.43
CA GLY A 85 -8.48 -1.52 -22.69
C GLY A 85 -8.06 -1.06 -24.07
N THR A 86 -8.75 -0.04 -24.57
CA THR A 86 -8.40 0.64 -25.82
C THR A 86 -8.04 2.09 -25.53
N LEU A 87 -6.95 2.54 -26.14
CA LEU A 87 -6.48 3.92 -26.07
C LEU A 87 -6.78 4.58 -27.42
N PRO A 88 -7.76 5.50 -27.49
CA PRO A 88 -8.17 6.10 -28.76
C PRO A 88 -6.99 6.72 -29.52
N GLY A 89 -6.73 6.21 -30.72
CA GLY A 89 -5.64 6.67 -31.58
C GLY A 89 -4.23 6.20 -31.20
N GLN A 90 -4.06 5.41 -30.12
CA GLN A 90 -2.77 4.87 -29.69
C GLN A 90 -2.68 3.34 -29.78
N GLY A 91 -3.74 2.60 -29.49
CA GLY A 91 -3.68 1.14 -29.52
C GLY A 91 -4.64 0.47 -28.53
N SER A 92 -4.31 -0.75 -28.14
CA SER A 92 -5.01 -1.50 -27.10
C SER A 92 -4.01 -2.19 -26.18
N TYR A 93 -4.47 -2.58 -24.99
CA TYR A 93 -3.69 -3.39 -24.07
C TYR A 93 -4.52 -4.52 -23.48
N SER A 94 -3.83 -5.58 -23.08
CA SER A 94 -4.29 -6.54 -22.08
C SER A 94 -3.26 -6.61 -20.96
N VAL A 95 -3.70 -6.81 -19.72
CA VAL A 95 -2.83 -6.99 -18.58
C VAL A 95 -3.43 -8.02 -17.63
N GLN A 96 -2.59 -8.89 -17.07
CA GLN A 96 -2.99 -9.91 -16.11
C GLN A 96 -1.96 -9.99 -14.98
N GLY A 97 -2.39 -10.52 -13.83
CA GLY A 97 -1.56 -10.68 -12.64
C GLY A 97 -1.44 -12.15 -12.24
N VAL A 98 -0.25 -12.55 -11.78
CA VAL A 98 -0.03 -13.83 -11.11
C VAL A 98 0.44 -13.56 -9.70
N ARG A 99 -0.35 -13.99 -8.71
CA ARG A 99 -0.01 -13.86 -7.29
C ARG A 99 0.88 -15.00 -6.82
N GLN A 100 1.88 -14.68 -6.01
CA GLN A 100 2.81 -15.61 -5.41
C GLN A 100 3.10 -15.19 -3.98
N THR A 101 2.94 -16.13 -3.05
CA THR A 101 3.32 -15.91 -1.66
C THR A 101 4.83 -16.10 -1.49
N ILE A 102 5.51 -15.09 -0.94
CA ILE A 102 6.94 -15.11 -0.68
C ILE A 102 7.18 -15.00 0.82
N THR A 103 7.89 -15.96 1.37
CA THR A 103 8.39 -15.89 2.75
C THR A 103 9.78 -15.27 2.74
N ARG A 104 9.95 -14.12 3.39
CA ARG A 104 11.27 -13.52 3.65
C ARG A 104 11.50 -13.46 5.16
N GLN A 105 12.44 -14.26 5.64
CA GLN A 105 12.76 -14.38 7.07
C GLN A 105 11.49 -14.66 7.89
N SER A 106 11.02 -13.71 8.70
CA SER A 106 9.86 -13.80 9.59
C SER A 106 8.56 -13.26 8.99
N THR A 107 8.56 -12.76 7.76
CA THR A 107 7.37 -12.14 7.14
C THR A 107 6.95 -12.85 5.86
N VAL A 108 5.64 -12.98 5.69
CA VAL A 108 5.01 -13.48 4.46
C VAL A 108 4.48 -12.28 3.68
N LEU A 109 4.94 -12.13 2.44
CA LEU A 109 4.54 -11.06 1.52
C LEU A 109 3.82 -11.67 0.31
N GLN A 110 2.88 -10.93 -0.27
CA GLN A 110 2.28 -11.31 -1.55
C GLN A 110 2.99 -10.54 -2.67
N LEU A 111 3.58 -11.26 -3.61
CA LEU A 111 4.14 -10.71 -4.84
C LEU A 111 3.13 -10.93 -5.98
N VAL A 112 2.81 -9.87 -6.70
CA VAL A 112 2.01 -9.92 -7.92
C VAL A 112 2.94 -9.63 -9.10
N THR A 113 3.09 -10.60 -10.00
CA THR A 113 3.77 -10.40 -11.27
C THR A 113 2.73 -10.00 -12.31
N LEU A 114 2.82 -8.76 -12.78
CA LEU A 114 1.97 -8.20 -13.82
C LEU A 114 2.62 -8.42 -15.18
N THR A 115 1.86 -8.92 -16.15
CA THR A 115 2.28 -9.04 -17.54
C THR A 115 1.28 -8.28 -18.39
N ALA A 116 1.74 -7.26 -19.11
CA ALA A 116 0.94 -6.47 -20.04
C ALA A 116 1.40 -6.71 -21.47
N GLN A 117 0.44 -6.84 -22.38
CA GLN A 117 0.65 -6.83 -23.82
C GLN A 117 0.00 -5.57 -24.39
N GLY A 118 0.78 -4.77 -25.10
CA GLY A 118 0.28 -3.61 -25.84
C GLY A 118 0.30 -3.86 -27.34
N SER A 119 -0.75 -3.46 -28.04
CA SER A 119 -0.88 -3.57 -29.49
C SER A 119 -1.01 -2.19 -30.13
N SER A 120 -0.35 -1.98 -31.27
CA SER A 120 -0.49 -0.75 -32.08
C SER A 120 -1.92 -0.60 -32.64
N PRO A 121 -2.33 0.59 -33.13
CA PRO A 121 -3.68 0.82 -33.64
C PRO A 121 -4.08 -0.10 -34.81
N ASP A 122 -3.08 -0.52 -35.59
CA ASP A 122 -3.24 -1.46 -36.70
C ASP A 122 -3.09 -2.93 -36.29
N SER A 123 -2.83 -3.20 -35.01
CA SER A 123 -2.61 -4.53 -34.42
C SER A 123 -1.44 -5.31 -35.03
N LEU A 124 -0.53 -4.63 -35.74
CA LEU A 124 0.63 -5.27 -36.39
C LEU A 124 1.86 -5.34 -35.50
N SER A 125 1.96 -4.46 -34.50
CA SER A 125 3.03 -4.47 -33.51
C SER A 125 2.45 -4.83 -32.15
N ASN A 126 3.09 -5.80 -31.48
CA ASN A 126 2.79 -6.17 -30.11
C ASN A 126 4.05 -6.07 -29.26
N VAL A 127 3.91 -5.57 -28.03
CA VAL A 127 5.00 -5.43 -27.07
C VAL A 127 4.53 -6.02 -25.75
N ASP A 128 5.33 -6.95 -25.21
CA ASP A 128 5.07 -7.54 -23.89
C ASP A 128 5.99 -6.88 -22.85
N GLN A 129 5.40 -6.49 -21.72
CA GLN A 129 6.09 -5.90 -20.59
C GLN A 129 5.70 -6.62 -19.31
N GLN A 130 6.62 -6.64 -18.34
CA GLN A 130 6.42 -7.22 -17.04
C GLN A 130 6.85 -6.26 -15.94
N GLN A 131 6.07 -6.23 -14.85
CA GLN A 131 6.38 -5.48 -13.63
C GLN A 131 6.01 -6.34 -12.43
N GLN A 132 6.82 -6.32 -11.37
CA GLN A 132 6.43 -6.94 -10.11
C GLN A 132 6.06 -5.90 -9.07
N VAL A 133 5.09 -6.27 -8.25
CA VAL A 133 4.49 -5.43 -7.21
C VAL A 133 4.32 -6.28 -5.96
N ILE A 134 4.64 -5.73 -4.79
CA ILE A 134 4.39 -6.38 -3.50
C ILE A 134 3.16 -5.76 -2.83
N GLN A 135 2.42 -6.59 -2.12
CA GLN A 135 1.38 -6.17 -1.19
C GLN A 135 1.85 -6.41 0.24
N TYR A 136 1.64 -5.42 1.10
CA TYR A 136 2.02 -5.45 2.49
C TYR A 136 0.96 -4.73 3.33
N SER A 137 0.80 -5.12 4.59
CA SER A 137 -0.06 -4.41 5.53
C SER A 137 0.65 -3.15 6.03
N VAL A 138 -0.06 -2.03 6.16
CA VAL A 138 0.43 -0.83 6.83
C VAL A 138 0.72 -1.11 8.32
N LEU A 139 -0.03 -2.03 8.93
CA LEU A 139 0.23 -2.55 10.27
C LEU A 139 1.12 -3.79 10.14
N ALA A 140 2.42 -3.61 10.34
CA ALA A 140 3.42 -4.65 10.20
C ALA A 140 3.32 -5.69 11.32
N ASN A 141 3.20 -5.24 12.57
CA ASN A 141 3.07 -6.11 13.75
C ASN A 141 1.88 -5.65 14.62
N PRO A 142 0.66 -6.12 14.34
CA PRO A 142 -0.48 -5.92 15.25
C PRO A 142 -0.17 -6.59 16.60
N PRO A 143 -0.15 -5.84 17.72
CA PRO A 143 0.19 -6.40 19.03
C PRO A 143 -0.76 -7.53 19.44
N ASP A 144 -0.21 -8.59 20.03
CA ASP A 144 -0.98 -9.69 20.64
C ASP A 144 -1.38 -9.37 22.09
N VAL A 145 -1.35 -8.08 22.48
CA VAL A 145 -1.69 -7.60 23.82
C VAL A 145 -2.67 -6.42 23.71
N PRO A 146 -3.73 -6.37 24.53
CA PRO A 146 -4.72 -5.29 24.50
C PRO A 146 -4.14 -3.92 24.85
N LEU A 147 -3.17 -3.87 25.77
CA LEU A 147 -2.49 -2.64 26.17
C LEU A 147 -0.97 -2.79 26.04
N ILE A 148 -0.35 -1.96 25.19
CA ILE A 148 1.11 -1.86 25.04
C ILE A 148 1.56 -0.41 25.18
N VAL A 149 2.47 -0.13 26.12
CA VAL A 149 2.83 1.27 26.48
C VAL A 149 4.33 1.42 26.67
N ALA A 150 4.91 2.38 25.93
CA ALA A 150 6.27 2.83 26.15
C ALA A 150 6.33 3.90 27.26
N GLY A 151 7.34 3.83 28.13
CA GLY A 151 7.53 4.71 29.27
C GLY A 151 6.72 4.33 30.52
N GLY A 152 6.01 3.20 30.49
CA GLY A 152 5.24 2.68 31.62
C GLY A 152 3.82 3.21 31.74
N LEU A 153 3.04 2.52 32.59
CA LEU A 153 1.65 2.87 32.90
C LEU A 153 1.56 3.57 34.25
N GLY A 154 1.15 4.83 34.25
CA GLY A 154 0.79 5.55 35.46
C GLY A 154 -0.50 4.99 36.05
N VAL A 155 -0.43 4.21 37.13
CA VAL A 155 -1.63 3.65 37.79
C VAL A 155 -2.18 4.66 38.81
N SER A 156 -2.44 5.89 38.36
CA SER A 156 -3.06 6.94 39.21
C SER A 156 -4.59 6.97 39.07
N GLY A 157 -5.13 6.48 37.94
CA GLY A 157 -6.55 6.34 37.66
C GLY A 157 -7.09 4.90 37.83
N ASN A 158 -8.26 4.66 37.26
CA ASN A 158 -8.86 3.32 37.15
C ASN A 158 -8.56 2.75 35.77
N PHE A 159 -8.33 1.44 35.66
CA PHE A 159 -8.30 0.80 34.35
C PHE A 159 -8.90 -0.59 34.41
N GLU A 160 -9.45 -1.05 33.30
CA GLU A 160 -9.94 -2.41 33.12
C GLU A 160 -9.38 -2.98 31.82
N VAL A 161 -8.56 -4.02 31.91
CA VAL A 161 -7.94 -4.66 30.74
C VAL A 161 -8.33 -6.12 30.67
N VAL A 162 -9.01 -6.49 29.59
CA VAL A 162 -9.39 -7.88 29.33
C VAL A 162 -8.29 -8.55 28.54
N ALA A 163 -7.64 -9.54 29.14
CA ALA A 163 -6.45 -10.19 28.61
C ALA A 163 -6.69 -10.87 27.25
N ASN A 164 -5.67 -10.87 26.39
CA ASN A 164 -5.58 -11.87 25.33
C ASN A 164 -5.29 -13.22 25.99
N PRO A 165 -6.18 -14.23 25.91
CA PRO A 165 -5.97 -15.53 26.57
C PRO A 165 -4.74 -16.30 26.04
N ASN A 166 -4.20 -15.91 24.88
CA ASN A 166 -3.03 -16.54 24.27
C ASN A 166 -1.88 -15.55 24.00
N GLY A 167 -1.89 -14.36 24.60
CA GLY A 167 -0.91 -13.31 24.27
C GLY A 167 0.53 -13.63 24.71
N GLY A 168 0.70 -14.46 25.74
CA GLY A 168 2.01 -14.99 26.15
C GLY A 168 2.36 -16.35 25.55
N GLY A 169 1.55 -16.85 24.60
CA GLY A 169 1.56 -18.23 24.12
C GLY A 169 0.24 -18.95 24.42
N GLU A 170 0.05 -20.15 23.88
CA GLU A 170 -1.18 -20.92 24.04
C GLU A 170 -1.55 -21.13 25.52
N GLY A 171 -2.71 -20.61 25.93
CA GLY A 171 -3.20 -20.67 27.31
C GLY A 171 -2.50 -19.75 28.31
N VAL A 172 -1.65 -18.83 27.85
CA VAL A 172 -0.96 -17.84 28.70
C VAL A 172 -1.59 -16.46 28.47
N PRO A 173 -2.46 -15.99 29.39
CA PRO A 173 -3.10 -14.69 29.24
C PRO A 173 -2.06 -13.56 29.34
N LEU A 174 -2.20 -12.56 28.48
CA LEU A 174 -1.40 -11.33 28.52
C LEU A 174 -2.32 -10.12 28.36
N SER A 175 -2.29 -9.24 29.34
CA SER A 175 -3.12 -8.03 29.44
C SER A 175 -2.33 -6.78 29.06
N ILE A 176 -1.11 -6.66 29.61
CA ILE A 176 -0.32 -5.43 29.53
C ILE A 176 1.13 -5.77 29.19
N TRP A 177 1.74 -5.01 28.27
CA TRP A 177 3.18 -5.09 27.95
C TRP A 177 3.83 -3.71 27.98
N THR A 178 4.88 -3.53 28.78
CA THR A 178 5.58 -2.24 28.96
C THR A 178 7.09 -2.38 29.20
N ASP A 179 7.87 -1.38 28.80
CA ASP A 179 9.31 -1.28 29.07
C ASP A 179 9.66 -0.81 30.50
N LYS A 180 8.67 -0.32 31.25
CA LYS A 180 8.82 0.14 32.64
C LYS A 180 7.87 -0.61 33.57
N PRO A 181 8.15 -0.65 34.88
CA PRO A 181 7.28 -1.27 35.86
C PRO A 181 5.86 -0.69 35.88
N VAL A 182 4.88 -1.56 36.04
CA VAL A 182 3.47 -1.21 36.30
C VAL A 182 3.21 -1.31 37.80
N ASN A 183 2.89 -0.17 38.44
CA ASN A 183 2.70 -0.11 39.88
C ASN A 183 1.24 -0.32 40.29
N MET A 184 0.87 -1.55 40.64
CA MET A 184 -0.48 -1.89 41.10
C MET A 184 -0.80 -1.47 42.55
N GLN A 185 0.05 -0.70 43.25
CA GLN A 185 -0.15 -0.41 44.68
C GLN A 185 -1.06 0.80 44.97
N SER A 186 -1.04 1.83 44.12
CA SER A 186 -1.68 3.12 44.42
C SER A 186 -3.02 3.36 43.70
N GLY A 187 -3.21 2.86 42.48
CA GLY A 187 -4.46 3.01 41.73
C GLY A 187 -5.38 1.79 41.80
N SER A 188 -6.46 1.82 41.02
CA SER A 188 -7.54 0.82 41.02
C SER A 188 -7.68 0.17 39.64
N GLY A 189 -6.55 -0.23 39.09
CA GLY A 189 -6.49 -1.04 37.88
C GLY A 189 -6.88 -2.49 38.15
N THR A 190 -7.56 -3.10 37.19
CA THR A 190 -7.96 -4.50 37.20
C THR A 190 -7.72 -5.11 35.82
N THR A 191 -7.26 -6.36 35.79
CA THR A 191 -7.21 -7.18 34.59
C THR A 191 -7.99 -8.47 34.79
N CYS A 192 -8.59 -9.02 33.74
CA CYS A 192 -9.39 -10.24 33.83
C CYS A 192 -9.50 -10.97 32.48
N GLY A 193 -10.12 -12.15 32.49
CA GLY A 193 -10.48 -12.87 31.28
C GLY A 193 -11.73 -12.30 30.59
N LEU A 194 -11.92 -12.69 29.33
CA LEU A 194 -13.06 -12.24 28.51
C LEU A 194 -14.41 -12.72 29.07
N GLN A 195 -14.45 -13.91 29.67
CA GLN A 195 -15.66 -14.42 30.29
C GLN A 195 -16.06 -13.57 31.49
N GLU A 196 -15.12 -13.32 32.41
CA GLU A 196 -15.34 -12.51 33.61
C GLU A 196 -15.81 -11.10 33.24
N PHE A 197 -15.18 -10.50 32.22
CA PHE A 197 -15.63 -9.21 31.69
C PHE A 197 -17.07 -9.26 31.17
N SER A 198 -17.42 -10.26 30.34
CA SER A 198 -18.75 -10.37 29.74
C SER A 198 -19.87 -10.59 30.76
N GLU A 199 -19.55 -11.20 31.91
CA GLU A 199 -20.47 -11.43 33.01
C GLU A 199 -20.52 -10.27 34.02
N GLY A 200 -19.68 -9.23 33.85
CA GLY A 200 -19.56 -8.12 34.79
C GLY A 200 -18.80 -8.48 36.08
N ASN A 201 -18.00 -9.54 36.03
CA ASN A 201 -17.26 -10.16 37.13
C ASN A 201 -15.75 -9.85 37.09
N CYS A 202 -15.30 -8.90 36.27
CA CYS A 202 -13.87 -8.57 36.14
C CYS A 202 -13.22 -8.24 37.49
N SER A 203 -13.91 -7.47 38.34
CA SER A 203 -13.44 -7.12 39.69
C SER A 203 -13.64 -8.20 40.75
N THR A 204 -14.38 -9.28 40.47
CA THR A 204 -14.63 -10.36 41.43
C THR A 204 -13.71 -11.56 41.22
N SER A 205 -13.21 -11.76 40.00
CA SER A 205 -12.23 -12.78 39.64
C SER A 205 -11.11 -12.17 38.77
N PRO A 206 -10.33 -11.23 39.29
CA PRO A 206 -9.27 -10.59 38.52
C PRO A 206 -8.03 -11.49 38.36
N TYR A 207 -7.25 -11.26 37.30
CA TYR A 207 -5.87 -11.75 37.22
C TYR A 207 -4.95 -10.83 38.03
N SER A 208 -4.94 -9.54 37.71
CA SER A 208 -4.23 -8.52 38.48
C SER A 208 -5.22 -7.47 39.00
N GLU A 209 -5.00 -6.96 40.21
CA GLU A 209 -5.83 -5.94 40.84
C GLU A 209 -5.00 -5.05 41.79
N LYS A 210 -5.64 -4.08 42.44
CA LYS A 210 -4.95 -3.23 43.42
C LYS A 210 -4.27 -4.06 44.51
N GLY A 211 -2.96 -3.90 44.63
CA GLY A 211 -2.13 -4.59 45.60
C GLY A 211 -1.64 -5.98 45.17
N PHE A 212 -2.11 -6.50 44.03
CA PHE A 212 -1.77 -7.81 43.50
C PHE A 212 -1.49 -7.75 42.00
N LYS A 213 -0.25 -8.09 41.61
CA LYS A 213 0.16 -8.20 40.20
C LYS A 213 0.50 -9.65 39.90
N ASP A 214 -0.17 -10.23 38.92
CA ASP A 214 0.07 -11.59 38.41
C ASP A 214 0.87 -11.56 37.09
N LEU A 215 1.09 -12.73 36.51
CA LEU A 215 1.91 -12.95 35.31
C LEU A 215 1.28 -12.45 34.01
N ASP A 216 0.03 -11.97 34.03
CA ASP A 216 -0.64 -11.40 32.87
C ASP A 216 -0.14 -9.99 32.51
N ILE A 217 0.69 -9.39 33.36
CA ILE A 217 1.36 -8.12 33.13
C ILE A 217 2.85 -8.36 32.89
N LEU A 218 3.29 -8.13 31.65
CA LEU A 218 4.70 -8.16 31.27
C LEU A 218 5.28 -6.73 31.35
N ASP A 219 5.84 -6.37 32.50
CA ASP A 219 6.44 -5.07 32.74
C ASP A 219 7.96 -5.15 32.93
N ASP A 220 8.65 -4.02 32.80
CA ASP A 220 10.12 -3.93 32.87
C ASP A 220 10.82 -4.90 31.89
N ASP A 221 10.19 -5.16 30.74
CA ASP A 221 10.69 -6.11 29.76
C ASP A 221 11.78 -5.48 28.88
N ALA A 222 12.98 -6.06 28.92
CA ALA A 222 14.11 -5.63 28.12
C ALA A 222 13.91 -5.87 26.60
N ASN A 223 12.95 -6.72 26.21
CA ASN A 223 12.60 -6.97 24.82
C ASN A 223 11.50 -6.03 24.29
N PHE A 224 11.01 -5.11 25.11
CA PHE A 224 10.03 -4.12 24.67
C PHE A 224 10.61 -3.30 23.50
N PRO A 225 9.81 -3.03 22.45
CA PRO A 225 10.32 -2.31 21.28
C PRO A 225 10.78 -0.89 21.64
N PRO A 226 12.03 -0.50 21.28
CA PRO A 226 12.54 0.84 21.60
C PRO A 226 11.85 1.94 20.78
N ASP A 227 11.38 1.60 19.59
CA ASP A 227 10.59 2.47 18.72
C ASP A 227 9.25 1.78 18.44
N MET A 228 8.20 2.30 19.06
CA MET A 228 6.85 1.76 18.93
C MET A 228 6.26 1.98 17.53
N MET A 229 6.61 3.08 16.85
CA MET A 229 6.13 3.32 15.50
C MET A 229 6.81 2.37 14.51
N GLU A 230 8.11 2.16 14.66
CA GLU A 230 8.86 1.20 13.84
C GLU A 230 8.35 -0.22 14.07
N TYR A 231 8.10 -0.61 15.32
CA TYR A 231 7.55 -1.92 15.62
C TYR A 231 6.17 -2.14 14.98
N LEU A 232 5.24 -1.20 15.16
CA LEU A 232 3.86 -1.36 14.69
C LEU A 232 3.76 -1.23 13.17
N PHE A 233 4.43 -0.24 12.57
CA PHE A 233 4.21 0.18 11.19
C PHE A 233 5.42 -0.03 10.26
N ASN A 234 6.55 -0.49 10.79
CA ASN A 234 7.82 -0.59 10.06
C ASN A 234 8.29 0.77 9.48
N ILE A 235 7.98 1.85 10.19
CA ILE A 235 8.37 3.23 9.88
C ILE A 235 9.06 3.82 11.12
N PRO A 236 10.34 4.22 11.05
CA PRO A 236 11.02 4.85 12.19
C PRO A 236 10.28 6.11 12.68
N GLU A 237 10.27 6.36 13.99
CA GLU A 237 9.54 7.48 14.60
C GLU A 237 9.88 8.85 13.97
N PRO A 238 11.15 9.18 13.62
CA PRO A 238 11.48 10.44 12.93
C PRO A 238 10.82 10.58 11.54
N GLU A 239 10.43 9.46 10.93
CA GLU A 239 9.76 9.38 9.63
C GLU A 239 8.23 9.29 9.76
N TRP A 240 7.66 9.64 10.92
CA TRP A 240 6.21 9.74 11.12
C TRP A 240 5.43 10.51 10.02
N PRO A 241 6.00 11.52 9.30
CA PRO A 241 5.27 12.16 8.20
C PRO A 241 4.91 11.19 7.07
N THR A 242 5.67 10.10 6.91
CA THR A 242 5.40 9.02 5.94
C THR A 242 4.14 8.25 6.34
N LEU A 243 4.02 7.81 7.60
CA LEU A 243 2.81 7.14 8.09
C LEU A 243 1.59 8.06 8.00
N ARG A 244 1.74 9.34 8.34
CA ARG A 244 0.68 10.34 8.16
C ARG A 244 0.32 10.52 6.68
N ALA A 245 1.30 10.45 5.78
CA ALA A 245 1.08 10.56 4.35
C ALA A 245 0.19 9.41 3.84
N ASP A 246 0.38 8.21 4.39
CA ASP A 246 -0.31 6.97 4.02
C ASP A 246 -1.69 6.78 4.70
N ALA A 247 -2.08 7.71 5.57
CA ALA A 247 -3.39 7.70 6.22
C ALA A 247 -4.53 7.90 5.20
N ASP A 248 -5.53 7.03 5.28
CA ASP A 248 -6.73 7.03 4.44
C ASP A 248 -7.60 8.26 4.70
N LEU A 249 -7.61 8.73 5.95
CA LEU A 249 -8.30 9.94 6.37
C LEU A 249 -7.46 10.74 7.38
N ARG A 250 -7.33 12.04 7.14
CA ARG A 250 -6.66 12.98 8.05
C ARG A 250 -7.68 13.95 8.63
N LEU A 251 -7.69 14.06 9.95
CA LEU A 251 -8.66 14.82 10.72
C LEU A 251 -7.96 15.73 11.72
N THR A 252 -8.69 16.70 12.24
CA THR A 252 -8.28 17.54 13.37
C THR A 252 -8.96 17.14 14.68
N ASP A 253 -9.99 16.29 14.61
CA ASP A 253 -10.73 15.72 15.73
C ASP A 253 -11.46 14.43 15.30
N CYS A 254 -12.16 13.78 16.23
CA CYS A 254 -12.87 12.52 16.00
C CYS A 254 -14.38 12.66 15.73
N SER A 255 -14.89 13.89 15.51
CA SER A 255 -16.34 14.15 15.46
C SER A 255 -17.04 13.57 14.24
N SER A 256 -16.31 13.32 13.14
CA SER A 256 -16.82 12.72 11.90
C SER A 256 -16.77 11.20 11.87
N LEU A 257 -16.16 10.57 12.87
CA LEU A 257 -15.97 9.13 12.93
C LEU A 257 -17.23 8.42 13.40
N GLY A 258 -17.46 7.21 12.89
CA GLY A 258 -18.65 6.41 13.19
C GLY A 258 -18.48 4.94 12.83
N PRO A 259 -19.57 4.15 12.83
CA PRO A 259 -19.50 2.69 12.68
C PRO A 259 -18.96 2.23 11.33
N SER A 260 -19.03 3.08 10.29
CA SER A 260 -18.53 2.81 8.94
C SER A 260 -17.10 3.33 8.71
N SER A 261 -16.45 3.91 9.73
CA SER A 261 -15.05 4.33 9.62
C SER A 261 -14.16 3.09 9.58
N THR A 262 -13.18 3.07 8.67
CA THR A 262 -12.25 1.94 8.47
C THR A 262 -10.91 2.45 7.95
N GLY A 263 -9.85 1.66 8.09
CA GLY A 263 -8.50 2.00 7.60
C GLY A 263 -7.66 2.80 8.60
N LEU A 264 -6.57 3.38 8.09
CA LEU A 264 -5.62 4.20 8.86
C LEU A 264 -6.12 5.64 8.95
N LEU A 265 -6.53 6.05 10.14
CA LEU A 265 -7.08 7.36 10.44
C LEU A 265 -6.06 8.15 11.27
N TRP A 266 -5.70 9.34 10.81
CA TRP A 266 -4.75 10.22 11.49
C TRP A 266 -5.44 11.47 12.01
N VAL A 267 -5.42 11.67 13.32
CA VAL A 267 -5.97 12.86 13.99
C VAL A 267 -4.81 13.73 14.47
N ASP A 268 -4.72 14.97 13.99
CA ASP A 268 -3.79 15.97 14.52
C ASP A 268 -4.47 16.77 15.64
N GLY A 269 -4.16 16.45 16.90
CA GLY A 269 -4.72 17.07 18.10
C GLY A 269 -5.69 16.19 18.89
N ASP A 270 -6.48 16.81 19.75
CA ASP A 270 -7.37 16.11 20.68
C ASP A 270 -8.50 15.35 19.95
N CYS A 271 -8.79 14.13 20.41
CA CYS A 271 -9.86 13.28 19.91
C CYS A 271 -10.92 13.11 21.00
N THR A 272 -12.13 13.66 20.78
CA THR A 272 -13.28 13.40 21.66
C THR A 272 -14.31 12.53 20.95
N VAL A 273 -14.63 11.38 21.55
CA VAL A 273 -15.69 10.47 21.12
C VAL A 273 -16.93 10.70 21.97
N ASN A 274 -18.04 11.04 21.34
CA ASN A 274 -19.30 11.34 22.01
C ASN A 274 -19.92 10.08 22.64
N SER A 275 -20.79 10.28 23.64
CA SER A 275 -21.45 9.18 24.35
C SER A 275 -22.20 8.26 23.37
N ASN A 276 -22.12 6.95 23.60
CA ASN A 276 -22.75 5.91 22.78
C ASN A 276 -22.35 5.94 21.28
N THR A 277 -21.26 6.61 20.93
CA THR A 277 -20.72 6.59 19.56
C THR A 277 -19.84 5.37 19.39
N THR A 278 -20.06 4.61 18.32
CA THR A 278 -19.20 3.49 17.93
C THR A 278 -18.38 3.89 16.72
N ILE A 279 -17.06 3.72 16.78
CA ILE A 279 -16.13 3.96 15.68
C ILE A 279 -15.62 2.61 15.17
N GLY A 280 -15.79 2.38 13.87
CA GLY A 280 -15.48 1.10 13.23
C GLY A 280 -16.38 -0.04 13.70
N SER A 281 -16.12 -1.22 13.17
CA SER A 281 -16.79 -2.48 13.53
C SER A 281 -15.78 -3.64 13.57
N PRO A 282 -16.16 -4.83 14.05
CA PRO A 282 -15.29 -6.00 13.95
C PRO A 282 -14.87 -6.35 12.51
N ASP A 283 -15.78 -6.18 11.54
CA ASP A 283 -15.51 -6.44 10.12
C ASP A 283 -14.71 -5.31 9.45
N ASP A 284 -14.94 -4.07 9.89
CA ASP A 284 -14.31 -2.84 9.39
C ASP A 284 -13.62 -2.09 10.55
N PRO A 285 -12.49 -2.60 11.10
CA PRO A 285 -11.84 -1.97 12.22
C PRO A 285 -11.04 -0.73 11.78
N VAL A 286 -10.68 0.11 12.74
CA VAL A 286 -9.84 1.31 12.50
C VAL A 286 -8.44 1.15 13.06
N VAL A 287 -7.45 1.76 12.42
CA VAL A 287 -6.20 2.15 13.08
C VAL A 287 -6.25 3.66 13.30
N LEU A 288 -6.54 4.07 14.54
CA LEU A 288 -6.71 5.47 14.90
C LEU A 288 -5.42 6.01 15.55
N VAL A 289 -4.65 6.78 14.79
CA VAL A 289 -3.48 7.50 15.29
C VAL A 289 -3.92 8.87 15.80
N ILE A 290 -3.64 9.17 17.07
CA ILE A 290 -3.94 10.47 17.69
C ILE A 290 -2.61 11.16 17.96
N ALA A 291 -2.25 12.09 17.09
CA ALA A 291 -0.94 12.72 17.08
C ALA A 291 -0.95 14.00 17.92
N ASP A 292 -0.11 14.03 18.96
CA ASP A 292 0.01 15.12 19.92
C ASP A 292 -1.33 15.61 20.49
N GLY A 293 -2.17 14.69 20.99
CA GLY A 293 -3.48 15.03 21.55
C GLY A 293 -4.01 14.01 22.53
N ASN A 294 -4.95 14.44 23.37
CA ASN A 294 -5.64 13.58 24.33
C ASN A 294 -6.76 12.80 23.66
N LEU A 295 -7.00 11.58 24.13
CA LEU A 295 -8.20 10.82 23.80
C LEU A 295 -9.21 10.94 24.94
N LYS A 296 -10.40 11.46 24.64
CA LYS A 296 -11.53 11.46 25.55
C LYS A 296 -12.69 10.65 24.99
N MET A 297 -13.11 9.61 25.69
CA MET A 297 -14.26 8.79 25.33
C MET A 297 -15.35 8.94 26.39
N ASN A 298 -16.52 9.45 25.99
CA ASN A 298 -17.64 9.61 26.91
C ASN A 298 -18.45 8.30 27.06
N GLY A 299 -19.30 8.23 28.08
CA GLY A 299 -20.06 7.02 28.45
C GLY A 299 -20.66 6.23 27.28
N GLY A 300 -20.33 4.94 27.21
CA GLY A 300 -20.82 4.01 26.18
C GLY A 300 -20.15 4.15 24.81
N ALA A 301 -19.16 5.04 24.65
CA ALA A 301 -18.38 5.13 23.43
C ALA A 301 -17.55 3.85 23.21
N GLN A 302 -17.48 3.38 21.97
CA GLN A 302 -16.72 2.19 21.61
C GLN A 302 -15.86 2.47 20.39
N ILE A 303 -14.62 1.97 20.40
CA ILE A 303 -13.76 1.95 19.22
C ILE A 303 -13.43 0.48 18.95
N ASN A 304 -13.70 0.00 17.74
CA ASN A 304 -13.30 -1.33 17.29
C ASN A 304 -12.05 -1.18 16.42
N GLY A 305 -10.90 -1.58 16.95
CA GLY A 305 -9.63 -1.47 16.22
C GLY A 305 -8.42 -1.25 17.12
N MET A 306 -7.41 -0.60 16.56
CA MET A 306 -6.21 -0.18 17.26
C MET A 306 -6.22 1.34 17.46
N VAL A 307 -6.04 1.79 18.69
CA VAL A 307 -5.79 3.21 19.00
C VAL A 307 -4.31 3.40 19.29
N PHE A 308 -3.69 4.37 18.63
CA PHE A 308 -2.29 4.71 18.81
C PHE A 308 -2.14 6.19 19.20
N PRO A 309 -2.22 6.54 20.51
CA PRO A 309 -1.81 7.85 20.98
C PRO A 309 -0.32 8.01 20.76
N PHE A 310 0.01 8.95 19.89
CA PHE A 310 1.34 9.15 19.34
C PHE A 310 1.85 10.53 19.70
N ARG A 311 2.93 10.56 20.48
CA ARG A 311 3.69 11.78 20.77
C ARG A 311 4.83 11.89 19.77
N LYS A 312 4.86 12.97 19.00
CA LYS A 312 5.94 13.19 18.03
C LYS A 312 7.29 13.37 18.74
N PRO A 313 8.42 13.03 18.09
CA PRO A 313 9.75 13.09 18.71
C PRO A 313 10.13 14.46 19.33
N THR A 314 9.60 15.56 18.78
CA THR A 314 9.89 16.92 19.25
C THR A 314 8.95 17.41 20.34
N THR A 315 7.90 16.65 20.66
CA THR A 315 6.86 17.05 21.59
C THR A 315 7.23 16.62 23.00
N VAL A 316 7.21 17.58 23.94
CA VAL A 316 7.52 17.35 25.37
C VAL A 316 6.28 17.31 26.25
N ALA A 317 5.10 17.62 25.69
CA ALA A 317 3.84 17.53 26.42
C ALA A 317 3.51 16.05 26.68
N ASP A 318 2.86 15.81 27.81
CA ASP A 318 2.20 14.55 28.08
C ASP A 318 0.75 14.63 27.60
N PHE A 319 0.29 13.55 26.99
CA PHE A 319 -1.09 13.36 26.56
C PHE A 319 -1.68 12.18 27.32
N ASP A 320 -2.99 12.19 27.54
CA ASP A 320 -3.65 11.16 28.30
C ASP A 320 -4.88 10.60 27.58
N ILE A 321 -5.35 9.47 28.10
CA ILE A 321 -6.55 8.78 27.68
C ILE A 321 -7.54 8.81 28.85
N ASP A 322 -8.74 9.31 28.59
CA ASP A 322 -9.83 9.37 29.56
C ASP A 322 -11.10 8.73 28.99
N MET A 323 -11.44 7.54 29.49
CA MET A 323 -12.61 6.76 29.13
C MET A 323 -13.62 6.73 30.28
N VAL A 324 -14.72 7.47 30.14
CA VAL A 324 -15.71 7.62 31.22
C VAL A 324 -16.81 6.57 31.09
N GLY A 325 -17.26 6.02 32.22
CA GLY A 325 -18.38 5.06 32.26
C GLY A 325 -18.01 3.73 31.59
N SER A 326 -18.86 3.23 30.69
CA SER A 326 -18.63 1.99 29.94
C SER A 326 -17.87 2.20 28.62
N ALA A 327 -17.18 3.32 28.46
CA ALA A 327 -16.36 3.56 27.27
C ALA A 327 -15.20 2.58 27.20
N ARG A 328 -14.92 2.04 26.01
CA ARG A 328 -13.87 1.01 25.81
C ARG A 328 -13.34 0.95 24.39
N VAL A 329 -12.12 0.45 24.25
CA VAL A 329 -11.56 0.01 22.97
C VAL A 329 -11.67 -1.51 22.89
N ASN A 330 -12.39 -2.03 21.90
CA ASN A 330 -12.35 -3.45 21.55
C ASN A 330 -11.21 -3.64 20.55
N GLY A 331 -10.15 -4.34 20.95
CA GLY A 331 -8.91 -4.46 20.18
C GLY A 331 -7.69 -4.05 21.02
N VAL A 332 -6.92 -3.08 20.52
CA VAL A 332 -5.60 -2.72 21.08
C VAL A 332 -5.49 -1.23 21.33
N VAL A 333 -4.85 -0.85 22.42
CA VAL A 333 -4.26 0.48 22.53
C VAL A 333 -2.76 0.36 22.70
N ALA A 334 -2.06 1.01 21.79
CA ALA A 334 -0.62 1.09 21.79
C ALA A 334 -0.22 2.54 22.05
N SER A 335 0.79 2.82 22.87
CA SER A 335 1.27 4.19 23.04
C SER A 335 2.79 4.25 23.05
N ASN A 336 3.36 5.26 22.40
CA ASN A 336 4.79 5.55 22.43
C ASN A 336 5.19 6.51 23.58
N HIS A 337 4.27 6.80 24.49
CA HIS A 337 4.53 7.63 25.65
C HIS A 337 3.77 7.08 26.88
N PRO A 338 4.17 7.48 28.11
CA PRO A 338 3.43 7.08 29.29
C PRO A 338 1.98 7.54 29.22
N VAL A 339 1.05 6.70 29.68
CA VAL A 339 -0.39 7.01 29.80
C VAL A 339 -0.86 6.81 31.25
N GLY A 340 -1.99 7.40 31.64
CA GLY A 340 -2.55 7.26 32.98
C GLY A 340 -2.01 8.22 34.05
N ASN A 341 -1.35 9.31 33.64
CA ASN A 341 -0.73 10.27 34.55
C ASN A 341 -1.72 11.29 35.16
N SER A 342 -2.90 11.49 34.56
CA SER A 342 -3.90 12.49 35.00
C SER A 342 -5.08 11.90 35.79
N GLY A 343 -5.03 10.61 36.14
CA GLY A 343 -6.16 9.91 36.77
C GLY A 343 -7.29 9.54 35.79
N GLY A 344 -7.02 9.65 34.48
CA GLY A 344 -7.92 9.17 33.42
C GLY A 344 -8.22 7.69 33.54
N THR A 345 -9.40 7.28 33.09
CA THR A 345 -9.78 5.86 33.07
C THR A 345 -9.45 5.24 31.71
N TYR A 346 -8.99 4.00 31.68
CA TYR A 346 -8.67 3.29 30.44
C TYR A 346 -9.28 1.90 30.44
N ASN A 347 -10.06 1.58 29.40
CA ASN A 347 -10.65 0.25 29.24
C ASN A 347 -10.31 -0.31 27.87
N SER A 348 -9.64 -1.47 27.85
CA SER A 348 -9.43 -2.24 26.61
C SER A 348 -9.89 -3.66 26.76
N VAL A 349 -10.58 -4.12 25.73
CA VAL A 349 -11.11 -5.47 25.65
C VAL A 349 -10.43 -6.18 24.52
N TYR A 350 -9.72 -7.27 24.81
CA TYR A 350 -9.24 -8.16 23.75
C TYR A 350 -10.42 -8.63 22.88
N ASP A 351 -10.30 -8.41 21.57
CA ASP A 351 -11.28 -8.86 20.59
C ASP A 351 -10.54 -9.54 19.42
N ALA A 352 -10.73 -10.86 19.31
CA ALA A 352 -10.04 -11.68 18.32
C ALA A 352 -10.50 -11.38 16.89
N GLU A 353 -11.78 -11.02 16.70
CA GLU A 353 -12.34 -10.71 15.39
C GLU A 353 -11.78 -9.38 14.89
N VAL A 354 -11.74 -8.36 15.76
CA VAL A 354 -11.11 -7.07 15.46
C VAL A 354 -9.63 -7.24 15.09
N LEU A 355 -8.86 -7.99 15.88
CA LEU A 355 -7.43 -8.22 15.60
C LEU A 355 -7.20 -8.99 14.30
N GLN A 356 -8.09 -9.93 13.98
CA GLN A 356 -8.07 -10.62 12.70
C GLN A 356 -8.39 -9.65 11.55
N GLY A 357 -9.38 -8.77 11.71
CA GLY A 357 -9.73 -7.72 10.75
C GLY A 357 -8.56 -6.76 10.49
N LEU A 358 -7.85 -6.33 11.54
CA LEU A 358 -6.64 -5.50 11.42
C LEU A 358 -5.51 -6.18 10.63
N ARG A 359 -5.46 -7.51 10.60
CA ARG A 359 -4.46 -8.30 9.84
C ARG A 359 -4.85 -8.53 8.39
N LEU A 360 -6.15 -8.77 8.15
CA LEU A 360 -6.63 -9.33 6.88
C LEU A 360 -7.40 -8.33 6.01
N SER A 361 -7.87 -7.22 6.57
CA SER A 361 -8.69 -6.27 5.81
C SER A 361 -7.89 -5.57 4.71
N ASP A 362 -8.52 -5.44 3.55
CA ASP A 362 -7.99 -4.72 2.39
C ASP A 362 -7.71 -3.24 2.72
N ALA A 363 -8.43 -2.65 3.68
CA ALA A 363 -8.24 -1.26 4.10
C ALA A 363 -6.81 -0.99 4.62
N PHE A 364 -6.13 -2.01 5.13
CA PHE A 364 -4.76 -1.91 5.64
C PHE A 364 -3.71 -2.35 4.63
N GLN A 365 -4.11 -2.95 3.50
CA GLN A 365 -3.16 -3.37 2.48
C GLN A 365 -2.65 -2.17 1.70
N ARG A 366 -1.37 -2.20 1.38
CA ARG A 366 -0.65 -1.22 0.56
C ARG A 366 0.10 -1.94 -0.53
N VAL A 367 0.37 -1.22 -1.60
CA VAL A 367 0.93 -1.75 -2.84
C VAL A 367 2.21 -0.98 -3.15
N ALA A 368 3.32 -1.69 -3.33
CA ALA A 368 4.60 -1.09 -3.71
C ALA A 368 5.22 -1.80 -4.91
N ILE A 369 5.78 -1.01 -5.82
CA ILE A 369 6.50 -1.54 -6.99
C ILE A 369 7.83 -2.13 -6.52
N VAL A 370 8.19 -3.32 -7.01
CA VAL A 370 9.50 -3.92 -6.76
C VAL A 370 10.54 -3.23 -7.65
N PRO A 371 11.52 -2.49 -7.09
CA PRO A 371 12.51 -1.79 -7.90
C PRO A 371 13.31 -2.76 -8.77
N GLY A 372 13.53 -2.40 -10.05
CA GLY A 372 14.29 -3.21 -11.00
C GLY A 372 13.56 -4.47 -11.50
N SER A 373 12.29 -4.66 -11.17
CA SER A 373 11.49 -5.78 -11.68
C SER A 373 10.85 -5.53 -13.05
N TRP A 374 10.89 -4.28 -13.54
CA TRP A 374 10.42 -3.91 -14.87
C TRP A 374 11.26 -4.60 -15.95
N ARG A 375 10.61 -5.21 -16.94
CA ARG A 375 11.25 -5.86 -18.09
C ARG A 375 10.39 -5.72 -19.34
N ASP A 376 11.03 -5.49 -20.48
CA ASP A 376 10.45 -5.66 -21.81
C ASP A 376 11.02 -6.91 -22.49
N PHE A 377 10.25 -7.51 -23.40
CA PHE A 377 10.59 -8.75 -24.10
C PHE A 377 10.59 -8.60 -25.63
#